data_AF-A0A165TCB2-F1
#
_entry.id   AF-A0A165TCB2-F1
#
_cell.length_a   1.000
_cell.length_b   1.000
_cell.length_c   1.000
_cell.angle_alpha   90.00
_cell.angle_beta   90.00
_cell.angle_gamma   90.00
#
_symmetry.space_group_name_H-M   'P 1'
#
loop_
_entity.id
_entity.type
_entity.pdbx_description
1 polymer ?
#
loop_
_entity_poly.entity_id
_entity_poly.type
_entity_poly.pdbx_seq_one_letter_code
_entity_poly.pdbx_strand_id
1 'polypeptide(L)'
;MIYQEDKQLQTGFQAGMEEILGVTDNIKTVRGASQGLQELGEDTTEADIASSAEKDRLRDRYTRMFWEPIVEGQELVVLRELERAREQDRGRARAESLRRDAQARVPHPKEEVHAVVERPGRPTIKFVDVGGKFVDLDDRVARLKAAEHRASVKAKRRARASRSTAKPGAAVAAH
;
A
#
# COMPACT_ATOMS: atom_id res chain seq x y z
N MET A 1 19.64 -37.91 -14.04
CA MET A 1 18.56 -38.46 -13.19
C MET A 1 17.78 -39.42 -14.06
N ILE A 2 17.77 -40.70 -13.71
CA ILE A 2 17.09 -41.76 -14.45
C ILE A 2 15.66 -41.81 -13.92
N TYR A 3 14.68 -41.46 -14.75
CA TYR A 3 13.27 -41.70 -14.42
C TYR A 3 12.98 -43.17 -14.78
N GLN A 4 12.55 -43.96 -13.79
CA GLN A 4 12.08 -45.32 -14.04
C GLN A 4 10.66 -45.23 -14.62
N GLU A 5 10.48 -45.61 -15.87
CA GLU A 5 9.25 -45.41 -16.66
C GLU A 5 8.07 -46.34 -16.29
N ASP A 6 8.20 -47.22 -15.28
CA ASP A 6 7.18 -48.25 -15.01
C ASP A 6 6.60 -48.26 -13.57
N LYS A 7 6.74 -47.16 -12.81
CA LYS A 7 6.07 -47.06 -11.50
C LYS A 7 4.70 -46.43 -11.67
N GLN A 8 3.63 -47.20 -11.41
CA GLN A 8 2.28 -46.66 -11.24
C GLN A 8 2.34 -45.53 -10.21
N LEU A 9 2.13 -44.30 -10.69
CA LEU A 9 2.01 -43.12 -9.84
C LEU A 9 0.90 -43.39 -8.83
N GLN A 10 1.19 -43.18 -7.54
CA GLN A 10 0.23 -43.38 -6.46
C GLN A 10 -0.85 -42.28 -6.54
N THR A 11 -1.88 -42.52 -7.35
CA THR A 11 -3.00 -41.59 -7.62
C THR A 11 -3.77 -41.21 -6.35
N GLY A 12 -3.70 -42.04 -5.31
CA GLY A 12 -4.29 -41.75 -4.00
C GLY A 12 -3.66 -40.55 -3.30
N PHE A 13 -2.36 -40.30 -3.48
CA PHE A 13 -1.72 -39.11 -2.91
C PHE A 13 -2.18 -37.84 -3.64
N GLN A 14 -2.29 -37.92 -4.97
CA GLN A 14 -2.82 -36.83 -5.77
C GLN A 14 -4.28 -36.51 -5.39
N ALA A 15 -5.14 -37.53 -5.31
CA ALA A 15 -6.54 -37.37 -4.93
C ALA A 15 -6.69 -36.77 -3.51
N GLY A 16 -5.91 -37.25 -2.54
CA GLY A 16 -5.93 -36.70 -1.19
C GLY A 16 -5.41 -35.26 -1.11
N MET A 17 -4.38 -34.91 -1.89
CA MET A 17 -3.89 -33.54 -1.98
C MET A 17 -4.89 -32.61 -2.66
N GLU A 18 -5.63 -33.07 -3.68
CA GLU A 18 -6.68 -32.28 -4.34
C GLU A 18 -7.88 -32.01 -3.42
N GLU A 19 -8.24 -32.98 -2.56
CA GLU A 19 -9.26 -32.82 -1.53
C GLU A 19 -8.82 -31.84 -0.42
N ILE A 20 -7.59 -31.99 0.11
CA ILE A 20 -7.04 -31.10 1.16
C ILE A 20 -6.89 -29.66 0.64
N LEU A 21 -6.54 -29.49 -0.63
CA LEU A 21 -6.42 -28.18 -1.27
C LEU A 21 -7.77 -27.62 -1.77
N GLY A 22 -8.88 -28.33 -1.56
CA GLY A 22 -10.24 -27.86 -1.88
C GLY A 22 -10.52 -27.66 -3.38
N VAL A 23 -9.75 -28.31 -4.26
CA VAL A 23 -9.84 -28.12 -5.71
C VAL A 23 -11.21 -28.59 -6.26
N THR A 24 -11.79 -29.63 -5.66
CA THR A 24 -13.08 -30.21 -6.08
C THR A 24 -14.31 -29.40 -5.64
N ASP A 25 -14.19 -28.59 -4.59
CA ASP A 25 -15.32 -27.82 -4.05
C ASP A 25 -15.61 -26.55 -4.85
N ASN A 26 -14.56 -25.98 -5.45
CA ASN A 26 -14.66 -24.85 -6.38
C ASN A 26 -15.49 -25.17 -7.65
N ILE A 27 -15.62 -26.44 -8.02
CA ILE A 27 -16.37 -26.86 -9.22
C ILE A 27 -17.88 -26.93 -8.92
N LYS A 28 -18.27 -27.21 -7.68
CA LYS A 28 -19.67 -27.34 -7.26
C LYS A 28 -20.34 -25.98 -7.01
N THR A 29 -19.59 -25.01 -6.49
CA THR A 29 -20.10 -23.65 -6.22
C THR A 29 -20.40 -22.85 -7.49
N VAL A 30 -19.68 -23.10 -8.59
CA VAL A 30 -19.92 -22.44 -9.88
C VAL A 30 -21.24 -22.86 -10.52
N ARG A 31 -21.72 -24.09 -10.29
CA ARG A 31 -22.99 -24.58 -10.87
C ARG A 31 -24.24 -24.04 -10.16
N GLY A 32 -24.16 -23.75 -8.85
CA GLY A 32 -25.28 -23.23 -8.05
C GLY A 32 -25.61 -21.75 -8.28
N ALA A 33 -24.69 -20.96 -8.84
CA ALA A 33 -24.90 -19.53 -9.14
C ALA A 33 -25.85 -19.28 -10.33
N SER A 34 -26.12 -20.32 -11.15
CA SER A 34 -26.93 -20.18 -12.36
C SER A 34 -28.45 -20.15 -12.11
N GLN A 35 -28.93 -20.76 -11.02
CA GLN A 35 -30.37 -20.82 -10.72
C GLN A 35 -30.90 -19.54 -10.07
N GLY A 36 -30.13 -18.92 -9.16
CA GLY A 36 -30.54 -17.65 -8.52
C GLY A 36 -30.57 -16.45 -9.47
N LEU A 37 -29.80 -16.50 -10.56
CA LEU A 37 -29.78 -15.46 -11.60
C LEU A 37 -31.02 -15.52 -12.52
N GLN A 38 -31.67 -16.68 -12.62
CA GLN A 38 -32.79 -16.91 -13.52
C GLN A 38 -34.14 -16.53 -12.91
N GLU A 39 -34.26 -16.57 -11.57
CA GLU A 39 -35.50 -16.22 -10.85
C GLU A 39 -35.57 -14.74 -10.44
N LEU A 40 -34.42 -14.06 -10.28
CA LEU A 40 -34.33 -12.61 -10.01
C LEU A 40 -34.07 -11.78 -11.27
N GLY A 41 -33.73 -12.41 -12.39
CA GLY A 41 -33.12 -11.78 -13.55
C GLY A 41 -34.01 -10.78 -14.30
N GLU A 42 -35.25 -11.12 -14.62
CA GLU A 42 -36.07 -10.30 -15.52
C GLU A 42 -36.59 -9.00 -14.86
N ASP A 43 -37.18 -9.06 -13.66
CA ASP A 43 -37.73 -7.88 -12.99
C ASP A 43 -36.65 -6.88 -12.52
N THR A 44 -35.50 -7.39 -12.04
CA THR A 44 -34.39 -6.51 -11.62
C THR A 44 -33.67 -5.88 -12.81
N THR A 45 -33.55 -6.58 -13.93
CA THR A 45 -32.92 -6.01 -15.14
C THR A 45 -33.79 -4.92 -15.75
N GLU A 46 -35.12 -5.08 -15.77
CA GLU A 46 -36.02 -4.02 -16.24
C GLU A 46 -35.96 -2.76 -15.35
N ALA A 47 -35.91 -2.93 -14.01
CA ALA A 47 -35.76 -1.81 -13.08
C ALA A 47 -34.40 -1.09 -13.21
N ASP A 48 -33.32 -1.85 -13.40
CA ASP A 48 -31.99 -1.30 -13.62
C ASP A 48 -31.88 -0.58 -14.97
N ILE A 49 -32.49 -1.10 -16.04
CA ILE A 49 -32.55 -0.46 -17.37
C ILE A 49 -33.35 0.84 -17.29
N ALA A 50 -34.50 0.85 -16.60
CA ALA A 50 -35.31 2.06 -16.43
C ALA A 50 -34.58 3.14 -15.60
N SER A 51 -33.90 2.75 -14.52
CA SER A 51 -33.07 3.66 -13.71
C SER A 51 -31.91 4.24 -14.52
N SER A 52 -31.29 3.41 -15.38
CA SER A 52 -30.20 3.83 -16.26
C SER A 52 -30.67 4.85 -17.29
N ALA A 53 -31.81 4.61 -17.93
CA ALA A 53 -32.38 5.50 -18.94
C ALA A 53 -32.77 6.88 -18.37
N GLU A 54 -33.30 6.95 -17.15
CA GLU A 54 -33.56 8.24 -16.49
C GLU A 54 -32.28 8.98 -16.11
N LYS A 55 -31.27 8.26 -15.61
CA LYS A 55 -29.94 8.83 -15.31
C LYS A 55 -29.28 9.37 -16.57
N ASP A 56 -29.42 8.69 -17.71
CA ASP A 56 -28.87 9.14 -18.99
C ASP A 56 -29.58 10.38 -19.52
N ARG A 57 -30.91 10.46 -19.41
CA ARG A 57 -31.65 11.69 -19.75
C ARG A 57 -31.31 12.88 -18.85
N LEU A 58 -31.08 12.64 -17.57
CA LEU A 58 -30.62 13.67 -16.63
C LEU A 58 -29.19 14.09 -16.97
N ARG A 59 -28.31 13.12 -17.21
CA ARG A 59 -26.93 13.36 -17.67
C ARG A 59 -26.92 14.19 -18.94
N ASP A 60 -27.70 13.84 -19.96
CA ASP A 60 -27.79 14.60 -21.21
C ASP A 60 -28.32 16.02 -21.01
N ARG A 61 -29.29 16.21 -20.11
CA ARG A 61 -29.78 17.55 -19.75
C ARG A 61 -28.71 18.39 -19.07
N TYR A 62 -28.01 17.83 -18.09
CA TYR A 62 -26.91 18.49 -17.41
C TYR A 62 -25.75 18.77 -18.38
N THR A 63 -25.44 17.81 -19.27
CA THR A 63 -24.43 17.97 -20.31
C THR A 63 -24.78 19.14 -21.22
N ARG A 64 -26.03 19.26 -21.68
CA ARG A 64 -26.51 20.38 -22.52
C ARG A 64 -26.53 21.73 -21.81
N MET A 65 -26.77 21.77 -20.50
CA MET A 65 -26.80 23.02 -19.74
C MET A 65 -25.39 23.56 -19.44
N PHE A 66 -24.39 22.68 -19.32
CA PHE A 66 -23.04 23.06 -18.88
C PHE A 66 -21.97 22.99 -19.98
N TRP A 67 -22.20 22.26 -21.08
CA TRP A 67 -21.32 22.27 -22.24
C TRP A 67 -21.96 22.99 -23.42
N GLU A 68 -21.47 24.19 -23.72
CA GLU A 68 -21.64 24.81 -25.04
C GLU A 68 -21.11 23.83 -26.12
N PRO A 69 -21.75 23.74 -27.29
CA PRO A 69 -21.24 22.95 -28.40
C PRO A 69 -19.85 23.49 -28.78
N ILE A 70 -18.83 22.66 -28.53
CA ILE A 70 -17.44 22.98 -28.84
C ILE A 70 -17.32 22.99 -30.36
N VAL A 71 -16.89 24.12 -30.93
CA VAL A 71 -16.56 24.19 -32.35
C VAL A 71 -15.36 23.29 -32.60
N GLU A 72 -15.43 22.44 -33.61
CA GLU A 72 -14.35 21.51 -33.99
C GLU A 72 -13.01 22.27 -34.10
N GLY A 73 -12.07 21.95 -33.21
CA GLY A 73 -10.73 22.56 -33.18
C GLY A 73 -10.37 23.36 -31.92
N GLN A 74 -11.30 23.61 -30.99
CA GLN A 74 -10.99 24.20 -29.68
C GLN A 74 -10.82 23.15 -28.59
N GLU A 75 -9.68 23.16 -27.92
CA GLU A 75 -9.40 22.28 -26.78
C GLU A 75 -10.16 22.77 -25.54
N LEU A 76 -10.86 21.87 -24.86
CA LEU A 76 -11.67 22.18 -23.69
C LEU A 76 -10.80 22.75 -22.56
N VAL A 77 -10.99 24.03 -22.25
CA VAL A 77 -10.30 24.73 -21.15
C VAL A 77 -10.43 23.97 -19.83
N VAL A 78 -11.61 23.40 -19.57
CA VAL A 78 -11.90 22.59 -18.38
C VAL A 78 -11.02 21.33 -18.29
N LEU A 79 -10.75 20.65 -19.41
CA LEU A 79 -9.88 19.46 -19.40
C LEU A 79 -8.45 19.85 -19.04
N ARG A 80 -7.95 20.96 -19.60
CA ARG A 80 -6.60 21.45 -19.31
C ARG A 80 -6.44 21.86 -17.84
N GLU A 81 -7.47 22.45 -17.25
CA GLU A 81 -7.46 22.82 -15.83
C GLU A 81 -7.52 21.60 -14.92
N LEU A 82 -8.33 20.59 -15.27
CA LEU A 82 -8.38 19.32 -14.53
C LEU A 82 -7.05 18.56 -14.59
N GLU A 83 -6.39 18.55 -15.75
CA GLU A 83 -5.07 17.95 -15.90
C GLU A 83 -4.02 18.68 -15.05
N ARG A 84 -4.02 20.01 -15.07
CA ARG A 84 -3.16 20.82 -14.20
C ARG A 84 -3.43 20.56 -12.73
N ALA A 85 -4.68 20.44 -12.32
CA ALA A 85 -5.04 20.13 -10.94
C ALA A 85 -4.49 18.74 -10.53
N ARG A 86 -4.65 17.73 -11.38
CA ARG A 86 -4.10 16.39 -11.15
C ARG A 86 -2.57 16.39 -11.04
N GLU A 87 -1.88 17.17 -11.86
CA GLU A 87 -0.43 17.33 -11.79
C GLU A 87 0.02 18.02 -10.50
N GLN A 88 -0.70 19.08 -10.08
CA GLN A 88 -0.43 19.76 -8.82
C GLN A 88 -0.65 18.85 -7.62
N ASP A 89 -1.72 18.06 -7.59
CA ASP A 89 -1.99 17.12 -6.51
C ASP A 89 -0.93 16.02 -6.43
N ARG A 90 -0.52 15.48 -7.58
CA ARG A 90 0.60 14.53 -7.66
C ARG A 90 1.90 15.16 -7.17
N GLY A 91 2.17 16.41 -7.55
CA GLY A 91 3.33 17.17 -7.11
C GLY A 91 3.34 17.40 -5.60
N ARG A 92 2.20 17.79 -5.02
CA ARG A 92 2.01 17.98 -3.58
C ARG A 92 2.20 16.67 -2.82
N ALA A 93 1.58 15.58 -3.27
CA ALA A 93 1.73 14.26 -2.66
C ALA A 93 3.20 13.80 -2.64
N ARG A 94 3.93 13.99 -3.75
CA ARG A 94 5.36 13.71 -3.82
C ARG A 94 6.15 14.60 -2.85
N ALA A 95 5.89 15.90 -2.81
CA ALA A 95 6.57 16.82 -1.90
C ALA A 95 6.31 16.48 -0.42
N GLU A 96 5.10 16.07 -0.07
CA GLU A 96 4.77 15.62 1.29
C GLU A 96 5.50 14.33 1.66
N SER A 97 5.56 13.35 0.76
CA SER A 97 6.31 12.11 1.01
C SER A 97 7.80 12.38 1.28
N LEU A 98 8.44 13.22 0.44
CA LEU A 98 9.84 13.61 0.62
C LEU A 98 10.07 14.36 1.94
N ARG A 99 9.12 15.23 2.34
CA ARG A 99 9.17 15.92 3.64
C ARG A 99 9.11 14.95 4.81
N ARG A 100 8.23 13.94 4.75
CA ARG A 100 8.10 12.91 5.80
C ARG A 100 9.34 12.03 5.85
N ASP A 101 9.88 11.62 4.71
CA ASP A 101 11.13 10.84 4.62
C ASP A 101 12.32 11.61 5.22
N ALA A 102 12.42 12.91 4.93
CA ALA A 102 13.43 13.78 5.51
C ALA A 102 13.29 13.89 7.04
N GLN A 103 12.06 13.99 7.54
CA GLN A 103 11.78 14.05 8.99
C GLN A 103 12.12 12.72 9.69
N ALA A 104 11.83 11.59 9.05
CA ALA A 104 12.14 10.26 9.56
C ALA A 104 13.63 9.87 9.41
N ARG A 105 14.43 10.70 8.72
CA ARG A 105 15.83 10.44 8.34
C ARG A 105 15.99 9.08 7.64
N VAL A 106 15.04 8.73 6.79
CA VAL A 106 15.05 7.48 6.04
C VAL A 106 15.82 7.70 4.72
N PRO A 107 16.84 6.88 4.41
CA PRO A 107 17.49 6.93 3.10
C PRO A 107 16.45 6.68 2.02
N HIS A 108 16.46 7.49 0.95
CA HIS A 108 15.55 7.27 -0.16
C HIS A 108 15.83 5.89 -0.76
N PRO A 109 14.80 5.08 -1.05
CA PRO A 109 15.00 3.77 -1.63
C PRO A 109 15.69 3.93 -2.98
N LYS A 110 16.92 3.44 -3.09
CA LYS A 110 17.56 3.21 -4.37
C LYS A 110 17.19 1.79 -4.76
N GLU A 111 16.50 1.62 -5.88
CA GLU A 111 16.21 0.29 -6.42
C GLU A 111 17.51 -0.31 -6.99
N GLU A 112 18.39 -0.77 -6.10
CA GLU A 112 19.60 -1.49 -6.44
C GLU A 112 19.31 -2.99 -6.33
N VAL A 113 19.42 -3.70 -7.47
CA VAL A 113 19.33 -5.15 -7.51
C VAL A 113 20.70 -5.71 -7.17
N HIS A 114 20.85 -6.30 -5.97
CA HIS A 114 22.16 -6.72 -5.48
C HIS A 114 22.60 -8.09 -5.97
N ALA A 115 21.66 -9.01 -6.24
CA ALA A 115 22.01 -10.35 -6.70
C ALA A 115 20.87 -10.99 -7.50
N VAL A 116 21.23 -11.57 -8.65
CA VAL A 116 20.37 -12.45 -9.45
C VAL A 116 20.98 -13.84 -9.37
N VAL A 117 20.27 -14.77 -8.74
CA VAL A 117 20.70 -16.17 -8.62
C VAL A 117 19.93 -16.99 -9.64
N GLU A 118 20.63 -17.39 -10.71
CA GLU A 118 20.08 -18.29 -11.73
C GLU A 118 20.48 -19.73 -11.42
N ARG A 119 19.49 -20.64 -11.36
CA ARG A 119 19.71 -22.08 -11.20
C ARG A 119 18.84 -22.83 -12.21
N PRO A 120 19.40 -23.73 -13.03
CA PRO A 120 18.63 -24.46 -14.02
C PRO A 120 17.54 -25.30 -13.32
N GLY A 121 16.30 -25.22 -13.83
CA GLY A 121 15.13 -25.91 -13.26
C GLY A 121 14.47 -25.23 -12.06
N ARG A 122 14.88 -24.00 -11.69
CA ARG A 122 14.22 -23.18 -10.66
C ARG A 122 13.99 -21.75 -11.16
N PRO A 123 12.94 -21.05 -10.68
CA PRO A 123 12.73 -19.65 -11.05
C PRO A 123 13.86 -18.76 -10.53
N THR A 124 14.25 -17.79 -11.35
CA THR A 124 15.30 -16.81 -11.04
C THR A 124 14.95 -16.00 -9.80
N ILE A 125 15.81 -16.06 -8.78
CA ILE A 125 15.64 -15.29 -7.54
C ILE A 125 16.36 -13.95 -7.70
N LYS A 126 15.62 -12.84 -7.60
CA LYS A 126 16.15 -11.47 -7.63
C LYS A 126 16.06 -10.87 -6.23
N PHE A 127 17.20 -10.49 -5.66
CA PHE A 127 17.25 -9.74 -4.42
C PHE A 127 17.25 -8.24 -4.75
N VAL A 128 16.13 -7.58 -4.46
CA VAL A 128 15.94 -6.14 -4.64
C VAL A 128 16.04 -5.48 -3.26
N ASP A 129 16.92 -4.48 -3.11
CA ASP A 129 16.88 -3.66 -1.90
C ASP A 129 15.62 -2.81 -1.90
N VAL A 130 14.76 -3.07 -0.91
CA VAL A 130 13.53 -2.32 -0.70
C VAL A 130 13.74 -1.07 0.15
N GLY A 131 14.95 -0.89 0.71
CA GLY A 131 15.35 0.27 1.49
C GLY A 131 14.33 0.63 2.58
N GLY A 132 13.96 1.91 2.64
CA GLY A 132 12.98 2.47 3.57
C GLY A 132 11.50 2.22 3.24
N LYS A 133 11.18 1.49 2.17
CA LYS A 133 9.80 1.37 1.64
C LYS A 133 8.78 0.82 2.63
N PHE A 134 9.21 -0.03 3.56
CA PHE A 134 8.35 -0.65 4.58
C PHE A 134 8.58 -0.10 5.98
N VAL A 135 9.30 1.02 6.10
CA VAL A 135 9.48 1.68 7.40
C VAL A 135 8.26 2.56 7.66
N ASP A 136 7.58 2.32 8.78
CA ASP A 136 6.57 3.23 9.28
C ASP A 136 7.23 4.57 9.67
N LEU A 137 6.95 5.60 8.89
CA LEU A 137 7.50 6.94 9.06
C LEU A 137 7.07 7.54 10.41
N ASP A 138 5.83 7.28 10.84
CA ASP A 138 5.28 7.86 12.07
C ASP A 138 5.93 7.23 13.30
N ASP A 139 6.09 5.91 13.33
CA ASP A 139 6.83 5.22 14.39
C ASP A 139 8.31 5.68 14.43
N ARG A 140 8.94 5.87 13.27
CA ARG A 140 10.32 6.35 13.18
C ARG A 140 10.47 7.76 13.78
N VAL A 141 9.58 8.68 13.43
CA VAL A 141 9.56 10.04 13.98
C VAL A 141 9.29 10.02 15.48
N ALA A 142 8.35 9.19 15.95
CA ALA A 142 8.06 9.03 17.38
C ALA A 142 9.30 8.54 18.16
N ARG A 143 10.01 7.55 17.63
CA ARG A 143 11.26 7.03 18.23
C ARG A 143 12.37 8.08 18.27
N LEU A 144 12.53 8.88 17.22
CA LEU A 144 13.50 9.98 17.20
C LEU A 144 13.21 11.01 18.29
N LYS A 145 11.96 11.47 18.39
CA LYS A 145 11.53 12.41 19.46
C LYS A 145 11.74 11.82 20.86
N ALA A 146 11.42 10.54 21.05
CA ALA A 146 11.64 9.86 22.33
C ALA A 146 13.13 9.70 22.67
N ALA A 147 13.99 9.51 21.67
CA ALA A 147 15.44 9.45 21.85
C ALA A 147 16.01 10.83 22.25
N GLU A 148 15.58 11.90 21.58
CA GLU A 148 15.94 13.28 21.92
C GLU A 148 15.49 13.65 23.33
N HIS A 149 14.25 13.30 23.71
CA HIS A 149 13.75 13.52 25.05
C HIS A 149 14.60 12.79 26.10
N ARG A 150 14.89 11.49 25.89
CA ARG A 150 15.76 10.71 26.79
C ARG A 150 17.17 11.30 26.89
N ALA A 151 17.73 11.78 25.78
CA ALA A 151 19.04 12.43 25.77
C ALA A 151 19.02 13.73 26.60
N SER A 152 17.98 14.56 26.45
CA SER A 152 17.81 15.82 27.19
C SER A 152 17.70 15.58 28.71
N VAL A 153 16.93 14.58 29.13
CA VAL A 153 16.76 14.22 30.54
C VAL A 153 18.07 13.70 31.11
N LYS A 154 18.79 12.84 30.38
CA LYS A 154 20.10 12.33 30.79
C LYS A 154 21.13 13.46 30.92
N ALA A 155 21.12 14.44 30.01
CA ALA A 155 21.99 15.61 30.08
C ALA A 155 21.68 16.47 31.31
N LYS A 156 20.40 16.78 31.58
CA LYS A 156 19.97 17.52 32.79
C LYS A 156 20.37 16.78 34.07
N ARG A 157 20.20 15.45 34.11
CA ARG A 157 20.61 14.62 35.26
C ARG A 157 22.11 14.65 35.48
N ARG A 158 22.91 14.55 34.40
CA ARG A 158 24.38 14.66 34.47
C ARG A 158 24.82 16.04 34.97
N ALA A 159 24.21 17.11 34.48
CA ALA A 159 24.49 18.48 34.92
C ALA A 159 24.13 18.71 36.40
N ARG A 160 23.04 18.11 36.88
CA ARG A 160 22.67 18.17 38.31
C ARG A 160 23.65 17.38 39.17
N ALA A 161 24.06 16.19 38.72
CA ALA A 161 25.03 15.35 39.43
C ALA A 161 26.41 16.03 39.53
N SER A 162 26.90 16.64 38.44
CA SER A 162 28.17 17.40 38.46
C SER A 162 28.10 18.64 39.36
N ARG A 163 26.94 19.30 39.43
CA ARG A 163 26.73 20.45 40.32
C ARG A 163 26.64 20.05 41.79
N SER A 164 26.13 18.86 42.12
CA SER A 164 26.13 18.35 43.51
C SER A 164 27.50 17.93 44.01
N THR A 165 28.38 17.42 43.13
CA THR A 165 29.75 17.05 43.50
C THR A 165 30.69 18.25 43.62
N ALA A 166 30.32 19.41 43.07
CA ALA A 166 31.09 20.65 43.11
C ALA A 166 30.84 21.52 44.36
N LYS A 167 30.03 21.06 45.32
CA LYS A 167 29.83 21.74 46.60
C LYS A 167 30.67 20.99 47.67
N PRO A 168 31.96 21.33 47.87
CA PRO A 168 32.72 20.80 49.00
C PRO A 168 32.08 21.31 50.30
N GLY A 169 32.04 20.45 51.32
CA GLY A 169 31.32 20.65 52.56
C GLY A 169 31.58 22.00 53.25
N ALA A 170 30.50 22.73 53.47
CA ALA A 170 30.39 23.61 54.61
C ALA A 170 29.94 22.76 55.81
N ALA A 171 30.88 22.51 56.74
CA ALA A 171 30.79 21.95 58.09
C ALA A 171 32.01 21.02 58.27
N VAL A 172 32.86 21.15 59.29
CA VAL A 172 32.52 21.21 60.71
C VAL A 172 33.52 22.13 61.43
N ALA A 173 33.00 23.13 62.14
CA ALA A 173 33.71 23.82 63.20
C ALA A 173 33.89 22.86 64.38
N ALA A 174 35.12 22.62 64.80
CA ALA A 174 35.44 21.90 66.04
C ALA A 174 36.10 22.88 67.01
N HIS A 175 35.69 22.73 68.27
CA HIS A 175 35.92 23.54 69.46
C HIS A 175 37.38 23.84 69.81
#